data_AF-A0A8T3S1W9-F1
#
_entry.id   AF-A0A8T3S1W9-F1
#
_cell.length_a   1.000
_cell.length_b   1.000
_cell.length_c   1.000
_cell.angle_alpha   90.00
_cell.angle_beta   90.00
_cell.angle_gamma   90.00
#
_symmetry.space_group_name_H-M   'P 1'
#
loop_
_entity.id
_entity.type
_entity.pdbx_description
1 polymer ?
#
loop_
_entity_poly.entity_id
_entity_poly.type
_entity_poly.pdbx_seq_one_letter_code
_entity_poly.pdbx_strand_id
1 'polypeptide(L)'
;MTANTARPPAPLATADLRIAVGRRRREQLIRGLFLGAAALSVVISIAIVFSLLGNALYFLINVDKGALLADGWFPRRGLYDIATILAGTLIISGVAMIVATPLGLGAGIYLSEYAGPRTRRFLKPSLEILASIPSVVLGFFA
;
A
#
# COMPACT_ATOMS: atom_id res chain seq x y z
N MET A 1 34.91 42.86 24.61
CA MET A 1 35.58 43.31 23.36
C MET A 1 36.72 42.33 23.08
N THR A 2 36.41 41.18 22.48
CA THR A 2 37.40 40.17 22.06
C THR A 2 37.11 39.82 20.61
N ALA A 3 38.07 40.14 19.74
CA ALA A 3 37.94 40.02 18.31
C ALA A 3 37.87 38.55 17.88
N ASN A 4 36.79 38.18 17.18
CA ASN A 4 36.62 36.88 16.55
C ASN A 4 37.58 36.79 15.35
N THR A 5 38.67 36.05 15.49
CA THR A 5 39.62 35.75 14.43
C THR A 5 39.03 34.67 13.52
N ALA A 6 38.27 35.08 12.52
CA ALA A 6 37.84 34.19 11.44
C ALA A 6 39.08 33.66 10.71
N ARG A 7 39.48 32.42 10.99
CA ARG A 7 40.47 31.68 10.19
C ARG A 7 39.99 31.68 8.72
N PRO A 8 40.85 32.05 7.75
CA PRO A 8 40.49 31.90 6.35
C PRO A 8 40.19 30.42 6.05
N PRO A 9 39.17 30.11 5.23
CA PRO A 9 38.87 28.73 4.85
C PRO A 9 40.10 28.12 4.18
N ALA A 10 40.43 26.88 4.57
CA ALA A 10 41.54 26.14 3.98
C ALA A 10 41.39 26.09 2.44
N PRO A 11 42.47 26.30 1.67
CA PRO A 11 42.40 26.27 0.22
C PRO A 11 41.94 24.89 -0.26
N LEU A 12 40.93 24.87 -1.14
CA LEU A 12 40.34 23.64 -1.70
C LEU A 12 41.44 22.77 -2.32
N ALA A 13 41.68 21.59 -1.73
CA ALA A 13 42.69 20.68 -2.22
C ALA A 13 42.23 20.04 -3.54
N THR A 14 43.13 19.89 -4.50
CA THR A 14 42.84 19.25 -5.79
C THR A 14 42.37 17.79 -5.66
N ALA A 15 42.70 17.14 -4.53
CA ALA A 15 42.20 15.84 -4.15
C ALA A 15 40.68 15.83 -3.87
N ASP A 16 40.12 16.88 -3.27
CA ASP A 16 38.68 17.00 -2.98
C ASP A 16 37.85 17.14 -4.26
N LEU A 17 38.39 17.85 -5.27
CA LEU A 17 37.79 17.97 -6.59
C LEU A 17 37.76 16.62 -7.35
N ARG A 18 38.77 15.76 -7.15
CA ARG A 18 38.83 14.43 -7.78
C ARG A 18 37.82 13.45 -7.18
N ILE A 19 37.58 13.52 -5.87
CA ILE A 19 36.55 12.72 -5.18
C ILE A 19 35.14 13.08 -5.68
N ALA A 20 34.91 14.34 -6.06
CA ALA A 20 33.62 14.81 -6.57
C ALA A 20 33.21 14.18 -7.92
N VAL A 21 34.16 13.91 -8.82
CA VAL A 21 33.85 13.42 -10.19
C VAL A 21 33.34 11.98 -10.19
N GLY A 22 33.97 11.08 -9.43
CA GLY A 22 33.52 9.69 -9.30
C GLY A 22 32.16 9.56 -8.58
N ARG A 23 31.91 10.45 -7.61
CA ARG A 23 30.63 10.55 -6.89
C ARG A 23 29.49 11.00 -7.80
N ARG A 24 29.77 11.91 -8.74
CA ARG A 24 28.77 12.48 -9.67
C ARG A 24 28.20 11.47 -10.65
N ARG A 25 29.03 10.57 -11.21
CA ARG A 25 28.55 9.48 -12.08
C ARG A 25 27.65 8.49 -11.33
N ARG A 26 28.07 8.10 -10.12
CA ARG A 26 27.28 7.20 -9.28
C ARG A 26 25.96 7.84 -8.84
N GLU A 27 25.97 9.13 -8.51
CA GLU A 27 24.77 9.90 -8.20
C GLU A 27 23.81 9.97 -9.38
N GLN A 28 24.32 10.20 -10.60
CA GLN A 28 23.50 10.18 -11.82
C GLN A 28 22.91 8.80 -12.11
N LEU A 29 23.67 7.73 -11.87
CA LEU A 29 23.20 6.36 -12.08
C LEU A 29 22.09 5.99 -11.09
N ILE A 30 22.28 6.34 -9.81
CA ILE A 30 21.24 6.15 -8.76
C ILE A 30 19.99 6.97 -9.08
N ARG A 31 20.15 8.24 -9.46
CA ARG A 31 19.01 9.10 -9.87
C ARG A 31 18.29 8.53 -11.08
N GLY A 32 19.02 8.07 -12.10
CA GLY A 32 18.44 7.44 -13.28
C GLY A 32 17.69 6.15 -12.95
N LEU A 33 18.22 5.33 -12.04
CA LEU A 33 17.59 4.08 -11.62
C LEU A 33 16.31 4.35 -10.82
N PHE A 34 16.32 5.30 -9.88
CA PHE A 34 15.10 5.69 -9.16
C PHE A 34 14.07 6.35 -10.08
N LEU A 35 14.48 7.19 -11.03
CA LEU A 35 13.57 7.75 -12.04
C LEU A 35 12.98 6.66 -12.93
N GLY A 36 13.78 5.69 -13.37
CA GLY A 36 13.33 4.54 -14.14
C GLY A 36 12.34 3.68 -13.36
N ALA A 37 12.64 3.38 -12.09
CA ALA A 37 11.75 2.62 -11.23
C ALA A 37 10.42 3.35 -10.95
N ALA A 38 10.48 4.66 -10.69
CA ALA A 38 9.29 5.50 -10.49
C ALA A 38 8.45 5.58 -11.78
N ALA A 39 9.08 5.81 -12.93
CA ALA A 39 8.40 5.83 -14.22
C ALA A 39 7.75 4.47 -14.53
N LEU A 40 8.47 3.37 -14.31
CA LEU A 40 7.93 2.02 -14.50
C LEU A 40 6.72 1.76 -13.59
N SER A 41 6.81 2.14 -12.31
CA SER A 41 5.70 2.02 -11.35
C SER A 41 4.46 2.78 -11.83
N VAL A 42 4.63 4.02 -12.30
CA VAL A 42 3.54 4.84 -12.86
C VAL A 42 2.95 4.19 -14.10
N VAL A 43 3.78 3.68 -15.02
CA VAL A 43 3.31 3.00 -16.24
C VAL A 43 2.50 1.75 -15.89
N ILE A 44 2.97 0.92 -14.96
CA ILE A 44 2.25 -0.27 -14.51
C ILE A 44 0.91 0.13 -13.86
N SER A 45 0.91 1.14 -13.00
CA SER A 45 -0.32 1.64 -12.37
C SER A 45 -1.34 2.11 -13.41
N ILE A 46 -0.90 2.89 -14.41
CA ILE A 46 -1.73 3.32 -15.53
C ILE A 46 -2.26 2.11 -16.31
N ALA A 47 -1.42 1.11 -16.59
CA ALA A 47 -1.84 -0.10 -17.30
C ALA A 47 -2.90 -0.89 -16.52
N ILE A 48 -2.76 -1.02 -15.20
CA ILE A 48 -3.77 -1.66 -14.34
C ILE A 48 -5.09 -0.89 -14.42
N VAL A 49 -5.06 0.43 -14.30
CA VAL A 49 -6.27 1.26 -14.38
C VAL A 49 -6.97 1.08 -15.73
N PHE A 50 -6.24 1.16 -16.83
CA PHE A 50 -6.81 0.96 -18.17
C PHE A 50 -7.37 -0.46 -18.35
N SER A 51 -6.67 -1.49 -17.87
CA SER A 51 -7.14 -2.88 -17.92
C SER A 51 -8.45 -3.07 -17.15
N LEU A 52 -8.52 -2.53 -15.92
CA LEU A 52 -9.72 -2.65 -15.09
C LEU A 52 -10.89 -1.88 -15.68
N LEU A 53 -10.65 -0.67 -16.20
CA LEU A 53 -11.69 0.16 -16.81
C LEU A 53 -12.24 -0.49 -18.08
N GLY A 54 -11.37 -1.03 -18.95
CA GLY A 54 -11.78 -1.76 -20.15
C GLY A 54 -12.66 -2.96 -19.82
N ASN A 55 -12.25 -3.78 -18.86
CA ASN A 55 -13.03 -4.94 -18.40
C ASN A 55 -14.37 -4.54 -17.77
N ALA A 56 -14.39 -3.48 -16.95
CA ALA A 56 -15.61 -2.99 -16.32
C ALA A 56 -16.62 -2.45 -17.35
N LEU A 57 -16.16 -1.68 -18.34
CA LEU A 57 -17.01 -1.18 -19.42
C LEU A 57 -17.53 -2.30 -20.31
N TYR A 58 -16.68 -3.25 -20.67
CA TYR A 58 -17.08 -4.44 -21.42
C TYR A 58 -18.18 -5.21 -20.69
N PHE A 59 -18.04 -5.41 -19.38
CA PHE A 59 -19.08 -6.03 -18.57
C PHE A 59 -20.39 -5.23 -18.59
N LEU A 60 -20.33 -3.91 -18.37
CA LEU A 60 -21.51 -3.06 -18.27
C LEU A 60 -22.33 -2.96 -19.57
N ILE A 61 -21.66 -3.05 -20.72
CA ILE A 61 -22.32 -3.01 -22.04
C ILE A 61 -22.96 -4.36 -22.38
N ASN A 62 -22.29 -5.47 -22.03
CA ASN A 62 -22.73 -6.82 -22.43
C ASN A 62 -23.67 -7.48 -21.40
N VAL A 63 -23.77 -6.96 -20.18
CA VAL A 63 -24.65 -7.51 -19.15
C VAL A 63 -26.12 -7.16 -19.44
N ASP A 64 -27.00 -8.14 -19.26
CA ASP A 64 -28.44 -7.89 -19.29
C ASP A 64 -28.84 -7.07 -18.05
N LYS A 65 -29.35 -5.85 -18.29
CA LYS A 65 -29.77 -4.94 -17.22
C LYS A 65 -30.95 -5.48 -16.42
N GLY A 66 -31.79 -6.32 -17.03
CA GLY A 66 -32.88 -7.00 -16.33
C GLY A 66 -32.34 -8.05 -15.33
N ALA A 67 -31.26 -8.74 -15.69
CA ALA A 67 -30.60 -9.71 -14.82
C ALA A 67 -29.94 -9.06 -13.58
N LEU A 68 -29.54 -7.78 -13.66
CA LEU A 68 -28.98 -7.04 -12.52
C LEU A 68 -29.98 -6.78 -11.38
N LEU A 69 -31.28 -6.74 -11.71
CA LEU A 69 -32.40 -6.55 -10.79
C LEU A 69 -33.13 -7.86 -10.46
N ALA A 70 -32.80 -8.94 -11.16
CA ALA A 70 -33.37 -10.26 -10.91
C ALA A 70 -32.76 -10.86 -9.64
N ASP A 71 -33.51 -11.75 -8.99
CA ASP A 71 -33.02 -12.41 -7.78
C ASP A 71 -32.07 -13.55 -8.12
N GLY A 72 -30.84 -13.48 -7.58
CA GLY A 72 -29.93 -14.62 -7.50
C GLY A 72 -28.54 -14.40 -8.09
N TRP A 73 -27.55 -14.86 -7.33
CA TRP A 73 -26.13 -14.79 -7.68
C TRP A 73 -25.65 -16.11 -8.28
N PHE A 74 -25.56 -16.19 -9.62
CA PHE A 74 -25.07 -17.38 -10.32
C PHE A 74 -23.92 -17.06 -11.29
N PRO A 75 -22.71 -16.75 -10.78
CA PRO A 75 -21.55 -16.39 -11.61
C PRO A 75 -21.18 -17.43 -12.65
N ARG A 76 -21.38 -18.73 -12.35
CA ARG A 76 -21.10 -19.83 -13.29
C ARG A 76 -21.97 -19.79 -14.55
N ARG A 77 -23.11 -19.10 -14.48
CA ARG A 77 -24.06 -18.92 -15.59
C ARG A 77 -24.03 -17.50 -16.16
N GLY A 78 -23.09 -16.65 -15.70
CA GLY A 78 -23.01 -15.25 -16.11
C GLY A 78 -24.13 -14.35 -15.58
N LEU A 79 -24.88 -14.80 -14.56
CA LEU A 79 -25.95 -14.03 -13.93
C LEU A 79 -25.43 -13.39 -12.65
N TYR A 80 -25.55 -12.07 -12.58
CA TYR A 80 -25.06 -11.25 -11.47
C TYR A 80 -26.14 -10.25 -11.10
N ASP A 81 -26.50 -10.22 -9.82
CA ASP A 81 -27.49 -9.29 -9.29
C ASP A 81 -26.85 -8.30 -8.30
N ILE A 82 -27.36 -7.07 -8.31
CA ILE A 82 -26.82 -5.99 -7.47
C ILE A 82 -27.19 -6.22 -6.00
N ALA A 83 -28.39 -6.76 -5.75
CA ALA A 83 -28.92 -6.99 -4.42
C ALA A 83 -28.02 -7.94 -3.61
N THR A 84 -27.59 -9.07 -4.18
CA THR A 84 -26.70 -10.02 -3.50
C THR A 84 -25.32 -9.43 -3.22
N ILE A 85 -24.73 -8.65 -4.14
CA ILE A 85 -23.43 -7.99 -3.90
C ILE A 85 -23.54 -7.01 -2.72
N LEU A 86 -24.56 -6.16 -2.72
CA LEU A 86 -24.76 -5.16 -1.66
C LEU A 86 -25.05 -5.82 -0.32
N ALA A 87 -26.01 -6.77 -0.28
CA ALA A 87 -26.37 -7.48 0.93
C ALA A 87 -25.19 -8.28 1.48
N GLY A 88 -24.48 -9.02 0.61
CA GLY A 88 -23.29 -9.78 0.98
C GLY A 88 -22.21 -8.87 1.57
N THR A 89 -21.94 -7.73 0.94
CA THR A 89 -20.96 -6.75 1.44
C THR A 89 -21.36 -6.21 2.81
N LEU A 90 -22.63 -5.82 3.00
CA LEU A 90 -23.13 -5.28 4.26
C LEU A 90 -23.13 -6.32 5.38
N ILE A 91 -23.57 -7.54 5.11
CA ILE A 91 -23.60 -8.64 6.08
C ILE A 91 -22.17 -8.99 6.51
N ILE A 92 -21.27 -9.22 5.55
CA ILE A 92 -19.87 -9.59 5.85
C ILE A 92 -19.18 -8.44 6.61
N SER A 93 -19.35 -7.20 6.17
CA SER A 93 -18.76 -6.03 6.85
C SER A 93 -19.33 -5.85 8.25
N GLY A 94 -20.64 -6.05 8.44
CA GLY A 94 -21.30 -5.97 9.73
C GLY A 94 -20.78 -7.01 10.71
N VAL A 95 -20.76 -8.29 10.29
CA VAL A 95 -20.21 -9.39 11.10
C VAL A 95 -18.72 -9.16 11.39
N ALA A 96 -17.95 -8.75 10.39
CA ALA A 96 -16.53 -8.42 10.56
C ALA A 96 -16.34 -7.31 11.60
N MET A 97 -17.12 -6.23 11.56
CA MET A 97 -17.02 -5.16 12.56
C MET A 97 -17.42 -5.63 13.96
N ILE A 98 -18.48 -6.43 14.09
CA ILE A 98 -18.92 -6.98 15.39
C ILE A 98 -17.80 -7.78 16.06
N VAL A 99 -17.01 -8.53 15.28
CA VAL A 99 -15.93 -9.36 15.82
C VAL A 99 -14.61 -8.61 15.91
N ALA A 100 -14.21 -7.92 14.85
CA ALA A 100 -12.91 -7.25 14.74
C ALA A 100 -12.82 -6.00 15.64
N THR A 101 -13.91 -5.26 15.85
CA THR A 101 -13.89 -4.06 16.69
C THR A 101 -13.58 -4.37 18.16
N PRO A 102 -14.31 -5.27 18.86
CA PRO A 102 -13.98 -5.55 20.26
C PRO A 102 -12.61 -6.19 20.42
N LEU A 103 -12.21 -7.09 19.50
CA LEU A 103 -10.89 -7.72 19.55
C LEU A 103 -9.76 -6.72 19.27
N GLY A 104 -9.92 -5.88 18.24
CA GLY A 104 -8.93 -4.86 17.87
C GLY A 104 -8.80 -3.78 18.93
N LEU A 105 -9.92 -3.29 19.46
CA LEU A 105 -9.93 -2.31 20.54
C LEU A 105 -9.33 -2.90 21.82
N GLY A 106 -9.73 -4.11 22.21
CA GLY A 106 -9.18 -4.80 23.38
C GLY A 106 -7.67 -5.06 23.28
N ALA A 107 -7.20 -5.52 22.11
CA ALA A 107 -5.78 -5.68 21.84
C ALA A 107 -5.02 -4.34 21.90
N GLY A 108 -5.62 -3.27 21.38
CA GLY A 108 -5.09 -1.91 21.46
C GLY A 108 -4.93 -1.43 22.89
N ILE A 109 -5.99 -1.53 23.70
CA ILE A 109 -5.99 -1.14 25.12
C ILE A 109 -4.96 -1.97 25.90
N TYR A 110 -4.91 -3.29 25.69
CA TYR A 110 -3.91 -4.14 26.33
C TYR A 110 -2.49 -3.69 25.98
N LEU A 111 -2.21 -3.41 24.70
CA LEU A 111 -0.88 -3.03 24.24
C LEU A 111 -0.46 -1.63 24.71
N SER A 112 -1.42 -0.71 24.91
CA SER A 112 -1.15 0.65 25.38
C SER A 112 -0.99 0.74 26.90
N GLU A 113 -1.84 0.04 27.65
CA GLU A 113 -2.00 0.28 29.09
C GLU A 113 -1.40 -0.83 29.95
N TYR A 114 -1.46 -2.09 29.48
CA TYR A 114 -1.13 -3.26 30.29
C TYR A 114 0.13 -4.00 29.84
N ALA A 115 0.54 -3.84 28.58
CA ALA A 115 1.64 -4.60 28.02
C ALA A 115 3.01 -4.11 28.52
N GLY A 116 3.72 -5.00 29.21
CA GLY A 116 5.10 -4.74 29.62
C GLY A 116 6.07 -4.58 28.42
N PRO A 117 7.29 -4.06 28.66
CA PRO A 117 8.24 -3.73 27.61
C PRO A 117 8.61 -4.90 26.67
N ARG A 118 8.71 -6.12 27.23
CA ARG A 118 9.03 -7.33 26.46
C ARG A 118 7.89 -7.70 25.50
N THR A 119 6.66 -7.73 26.01
CA THR A 119 5.46 -8.07 25.22
C THR A 119 5.25 -7.09 24.07
N ARG A 120 5.39 -5.77 24.35
CA ARG A 120 5.26 -4.72 23.33
C ARG A 120 6.32 -4.82 22.24
N ARG A 121 7.55 -5.24 22.59
CA ARG A 121 8.66 -5.42 21.63
C ARG A 121 8.38 -6.51 20.59
N PHE A 122 7.61 -7.55 20.94
CA PHE A 122 7.26 -8.62 20.00
C PHE A 122 5.91 -8.40 19.32
N LEU A 123 4.86 -8.04 20.07
CA LEU A 123 3.52 -7.90 19.51
C LEU A 123 3.40 -6.74 18.53
N LYS A 124 4.02 -5.59 18.83
CA LYS A 124 3.87 -4.41 17.98
C LYS A 124 4.42 -4.63 16.55
N PRO A 125 5.66 -5.11 16.36
CA PRO A 125 6.15 -5.44 15.02
C PRO A 125 5.35 -6.53 14.32
N SER A 126 4.91 -7.57 15.04
CA SER A 126 4.10 -8.65 14.45
C SER A 126 2.76 -8.12 13.92
N LEU A 127 2.11 -7.22 14.64
CA LEU A 127 0.87 -6.56 14.20
C LEU A 127 1.12 -5.64 13.00
N GLU A 128 2.23 -4.89 12.98
CA GLU A 128 2.63 -4.06 11.84
C GLU A 128 2.89 -4.89 10.58
N ILE A 129 3.55 -6.05 10.73
CA ILE A 129 3.78 -6.99 9.62
C ILE A 129 2.46 -7.59 9.13
N LEU A 130 1.59 -8.04 10.04
CA LEU A 130 0.30 -8.62 9.70
C LEU A 130 -0.59 -7.62 8.94
N ALA A 131 -0.58 -6.36 9.36
CA ALA A 131 -1.30 -5.26 8.69
C ALA A 131 -0.72 -4.92 7.30
N SER A 132 0.54 -5.28 7.04
CA SER A 132 1.22 -5.05 5.77
C SER A 132 0.95 -6.13 4.73
N ILE A 133 0.32 -7.25 5.10
CA ILE A 133 0.02 -8.34 4.16
C ILE A 133 -1.08 -7.90 3.19
N PRO A 134 -0.88 -8.00 1.86
CA PRO A 134 -1.92 -7.66 0.89
C PRO A 134 -3.14 -8.57 1.02
N SER A 135 -4.34 -7.98 0.99
CA SER A 135 -5.61 -8.73 1.07
C SER A 135 -5.77 -9.77 -0.04
N VAL A 136 -5.24 -9.50 -1.25
CA VAL A 136 -5.26 -10.44 -2.38
C VAL A 136 -4.51 -11.74 -2.06
N VAL A 137 -3.41 -11.67 -1.30
CA VAL A 137 -2.64 -12.86 -0.91
C VAL A 137 -3.44 -13.71 0.07
N LEU A 138 -4.08 -13.07 1.05
CA LEU A 138 -4.94 -13.77 2.02
C LEU A 138 -6.12 -14.48 1.33
N GLY A 139 -6.72 -13.84 0.32
CA GLY A 139 -7.82 -14.43 -0.45
C GLY A 139 -7.42 -15.60 -1.37
N PHE A 140 -6.16 -15.67 -1.80
CA PHE A 140 -5.68 -16.77 -2.64
C PHE A 140 -5.50 -18.10 -1.90
N PHE A 141 -5.27 -18.04 -0.58
CA PHE A 141 -5.03 -19.22 0.26
C PHE A 141 -6.26 -19.74 1.02
N ALA A 142 -7.44 -19.14 0.80
CA ALA A 142 -8.72 -19.53 1.42
C ALA A 142 -9.53 -20.45 0.50
#